data_AF-A0A7K8XYA1-F1
#
_entry.id   AF-A0A7K8XYA1-F1
#
_cell.length_a   1.000
_cell.length_b   1.000
_cell.length_c   1.000
_cell.angle_alpha   90.00
_cell.angle_beta   90.00
_cell.angle_gamma   90.00
#
_symmetry.space_group_name_H-M   'P 1'
#
loop_
_entity.id
_entity.type
_entity.pdbx_description
1 polymer ?
#
loop_
_entity_poly.entity_id
_entity_poly.type
_entity_poly.pdbx_seq_one_letter_code
_entity_poly.pdbx_strand_id
1 'polypeptide(L)'
;MDFLTLFLIYLCFVLTTVALLCICSGRKESFFTRSVNGASQVLSLVIPTQLQRLTQRTCHRLFHTRSCLFVALHLALQAAVYGEYTWEVAVYCWELQFPLLPLLLPYLLLVGNMGCFTLCSWADPGIITTSNHSSLVKIYAYDGVLFQKGILCPTCHVEKPARSKHCSICGVCVHRFDHHCVWVNNCIGAFNAKYFFFYLLTLTAMAAAITSISAALLIQVVLLSDVLHGRYIDEQGQEHAVGLLFLVQHLFLTFPRIVFMLGFVLLLTLVLGAYCCFNLYLTLTNQTSNEWYKSRRSGVCSHHLTFQPQLREAVYKNIYSKGVWMNLKEIFKPPPVLERKKK
;
A
#
# COMPACT_ATOMS: atom_id res chain seq x y z
N MET A 1 -11.55 32.09 18.79
CA MET A 1 -10.66 30.95 18.51
C MET A 1 -10.54 30.82 17.02
N ASP A 2 -9.33 30.85 16.49
CA ASP A 2 -9.11 30.74 15.05
C ASP A 2 -9.63 29.42 14.50
N PHE A 3 -10.28 29.49 13.33
CA PHE A 3 -10.85 28.35 12.62
C PHE A 3 -9.81 27.21 12.48
N LEU A 4 -8.55 27.57 12.21
CA LEU A 4 -7.45 26.62 12.08
C LEU A 4 -7.21 25.85 13.39
N THR A 5 -7.28 26.52 14.53
CA THR A 5 -7.17 25.88 15.86
C THR A 5 -8.33 24.91 16.09
N LEU A 6 -9.56 25.30 15.76
CA LEU A 6 -10.73 24.42 15.87
C LEU A 6 -10.62 23.21 14.95
N PHE A 7 -10.16 23.40 13.71
CA PHE A 7 -9.92 22.33 12.76
C PHE A 7 -8.83 21.37 13.22
N LEU A 8 -7.71 21.87 13.73
CA LEU A 8 -6.63 21.03 14.28
C LEU A 8 -7.07 20.26 15.52
N ILE A 9 -7.86 20.88 16.41
CA ILE A 9 -8.47 20.21 17.56
C ILE A 9 -9.39 19.08 17.08
N TYR A 10 -10.25 19.35 16.10
CA TYR A 10 -11.13 18.34 15.51
C TYR A 10 -10.35 17.20 14.87
N LEU A 11 -9.32 17.51 14.08
CA LEU A 11 -8.48 16.50 13.43
C LEU A 11 -7.74 15.64 14.47
N CYS A 12 -7.13 16.25 15.48
CA CYS A 12 -6.51 15.53 16.59
C CYS A 12 -7.53 14.66 17.33
N PHE A 13 -8.74 15.16 17.60
CA PHE A 13 -9.79 14.39 18.25
C PHE A 13 -10.21 13.18 17.40
N VAL A 14 -10.40 13.35 16.09
CA VAL A 14 -10.73 12.24 15.17
C VAL A 14 -9.59 11.23 15.10
N LEU A 15 -8.35 11.68 14.92
CA LEU A 15 -7.19 10.80 14.81
C LEU A 15 -6.90 10.06 16.11
N THR A 16 -7.01 10.72 17.27
CA THR A 16 -6.87 10.08 18.59
C THR A 16 -7.99 9.10 18.85
N THR A 17 -9.24 9.43 18.48
CA THR A 17 -10.37 8.50 18.54
C THR A 17 -10.10 7.27 17.68
N VAL A 18 -9.68 7.44 16.43
CA VAL A 18 -9.31 6.32 15.54
C VAL A 18 -8.15 5.51 16.11
N ALA A 19 -7.11 6.15 16.63
CA ALA A 19 -5.96 5.47 17.23
C ALA A 19 -6.36 4.68 18.49
N LEU A 20 -7.19 5.27 19.36
CA LEU A 20 -7.74 4.59 20.53
C LEU A 20 -8.62 3.41 20.10
N LEU A 21 -9.45 3.56 19.07
CA LEU A 21 -10.24 2.47 18.49
C LEU A 21 -9.33 1.34 17.97
N CYS A 22 -8.24 1.67 17.28
CA CYS A 22 -7.26 0.70 16.80
C CYS A 22 -6.50 0.00 17.93
N ILE A 23 -6.08 0.74 18.97
CA ILE A 23 -5.37 0.20 20.14
C ILE A 23 -6.30 -0.68 20.98
N CYS A 24 -7.54 -0.24 21.20
CA CYS A 24 -8.57 -1.03 21.84
C CYS A 24 -8.96 -2.25 20.99
N SER A 25 -8.92 -2.15 19.66
CA SER A 25 -9.10 -3.29 18.75
C SER A 25 -7.96 -4.31 18.85
N GLY A 26 -6.73 -3.87 19.18
CA GLY A 26 -5.61 -4.75 19.50
C GLY A 26 -5.74 -5.44 20.86
N ARG A 27 -6.59 -4.92 21.75
CA ARG A 27 -6.89 -5.46 23.08
C ARG A 27 -8.26 -6.15 23.08
N LYS A 28 -8.30 -7.33 22.44
CA LYS A 28 -9.49 -8.18 22.18
C LYS A 28 -10.49 -7.58 21.20
N GLU A 29 -10.82 -8.40 20.19
CA GLU A 29 -11.80 -8.25 19.11
C GLU A 29 -13.26 -7.97 19.56
N SER A 30 -13.53 -7.12 20.57
CA SER A 30 -14.89 -6.91 21.10
C SER A 30 -15.49 -5.54 20.80
N PHE A 31 -14.69 -4.47 20.71
CA PHE A 31 -15.23 -3.12 20.52
C PHE A 31 -15.48 -2.78 19.05
N PHE A 32 -14.49 -3.01 18.18
CA PHE A 32 -14.59 -2.69 16.75
C PHE A 32 -15.66 -3.53 16.04
N THR A 33 -15.70 -4.84 16.32
CA THR A 33 -16.80 -5.75 15.94
C THR A 33 -18.14 -5.26 16.44
N ARG A 34 -18.24 -4.71 17.66
CA ARG A 34 -19.51 -4.20 18.22
C ARG A 34 -19.95 -2.88 17.55
N SER A 35 -19.03 -1.98 17.22
CA SER A 35 -19.32 -0.76 16.44
C SER A 35 -19.65 -1.06 14.97
N VAL A 36 -18.92 -1.97 14.33
CA VAL A 36 -19.20 -2.41 12.96
C VAL A 36 -20.51 -3.19 12.91
N ASN A 37 -20.80 -4.04 13.91
CA ASN A 37 -22.08 -4.70 14.04
C ASN A 37 -23.21 -3.72 14.35
N GLY A 38 -22.96 -2.65 15.11
CA GLY A 38 -23.92 -1.58 15.36
C GLY A 38 -24.24 -0.78 14.09
N ALA A 39 -23.22 -0.38 13.32
CA ALA A 39 -23.41 0.26 12.02
C ALA A 39 -24.10 -0.68 11.01
N SER A 40 -23.74 -1.97 11.01
CA SER A 40 -24.38 -3.00 10.19
C SER A 40 -25.83 -3.24 10.59
N GLN A 41 -26.17 -3.16 11.89
CA GLN A 41 -27.54 -3.23 12.40
C GLN A 41 -28.36 -2.01 11.96
N VAL A 42 -27.80 -0.80 12.05
CA VAL A 42 -28.48 0.42 11.56
C VAL A 42 -28.66 0.38 10.05
N LEU A 43 -27.65 -0.06 9.29
CA LEU A 43 -27.75 -0.26 7.84
C LEU A 43 -28.77 -1.34 7.47
N SER A 44 -28.93 -2.40 8.26
CA SER A 44 -29.93 -3.46 8.02
C SER A 44 -31.39 -3.02 8.25
N LEU A 45 -31.61 -1.89 8.95
CA LEU A 45 -32.94 -1.28 9.08
C LEU A 45 -33.35 -0.49 7.82
N VAL A 46 -32.37 -0.05 7.02
CA VAL A 46 -32.58 0.80 5.83
C VAL A 46 -32.39 0.02 4.52
N ILE A 47 -31.47 -0.96 4.52
CA ILE A 47 -31.09 -1.73 3.33
C ILE A 47 -31.75 -3.12 3.40
N PRO A 48 -32.56 -3.51 2.40
CA PRO A 48 -33.15 -4.85 2.35
C PRO A 48 -32.07 -5.93 2.48
N THR A 49 -32.35 -6.97 3.28
CA THR A 49 -31.39 -8.06 3.54
C THR A 49 -30.90 -8.75 2.25
N GLN A 50 -31.69 -8.75 1.19
CA GLN A 50 -31.31 -9.23 -0.14
C GLN A 50 -30.24 -8.35 -0.78
N LEU A 51 -30.39 -7.02 -0.68
CA LEU A 51 -29.43 -6.06 -1.19
C LEU A 51 -28.12 -6.15 -0.38
N GLN A 52 -28.20 -6.25 0.95
CA GLN A 52 -27.01 -6.42 1.79
C GLN A 52 -26.21 -7.70 1.43
N ARG A 53 -26.89 -8.83 1.23
CA ARG A 53 -26.24 -10.08 0.77
C ARG A 53 -25.66 -9.94 -0.64
N LEU A 54 -26.35 -9.23 -1.54
CA LEU A 54 -25.86 -8.98 -2.89
C LEU A 54 -24.60 -8.10 -2.84
N THR A 55 -24.62 -6.99 -2.11
CA THR A 55 -23.48 -6.09 -1.94
C THR A 55 -22.29 -6.82 -1.32
N GLN A 56 -22.52 -7.63 -0.28
CA GLN A 56 -21.45 -8.39 0.36
C GLN A 56 -20.85 -9.45 -0.57
N ARG A 57 -21.67 -10.15 -1.37
CA ARG A 57 -21.19 -11.10 -2.39
C ARG A 57 -20.45 -10.40 -3.53
N THR A 58 -20.91 -9.23 -3.94
CA THR A 58 -20.29 -8.44 -5.01
C THR A 58 -18.96 -7.85 -4.54
N CYS A 59 -18.90 -7.26 -3.34
CA CYS A 59 -17.64 -6.81 -2.72
C CYS A 59 -16.68 -7.97 -2.53
N HIS A 60 -17.15 -9.13 -2.02
CA HIS A 60 -16.30 -10.29 -1.86
C HIS A 60 -15.70 -10.74 -3.21
N ARG A 61 -16.53 -10.86 -4.26
CA ARG A 61 -16.03 -11.20 -5.60
C ARG A 61 -15.09 -10.12 -6.15
N LEU A 62 -15.40 -8.84 -5.97
CA LEU A 62 -14.61 -7.75 -6.53
C LEU A 62 -13.20 -7.66 -5.92
N PHE A 63 -13.07 -7.87 -4.60
CA PHE A 63 -11.79 -7.71 -3.89
C PHE A 63 -11.02 -9.02 -3.67
N HIS A 64 -11.69 -10.17 -3.73
CA HIS A 64 -11.08 -11.47 -3.41
C HIS A 64 -10.98 -12.42 -4.61
N THR A 65 -11.58 -12.06 -5.76
CA THR A 65 -11.41 -12.81 -7.02
C THR A 65 -10.95 -11.90 -8.14
N ARG A 66 -10.00 -12.37 -8.96
CA ARG A 66 -9.49 -11.61 -10.10
C ARG A 66 -10.63 -11.20 -11.01
N SER A 67 -10.79 -9.90 -11.20
CA SER A 67 -11.89 -9.33 -11.97
C SER A 67 -11.40 -8.21 -12.87
N CYS A 68 -11.73 -8.28 -14.16
CA CYS A 68 -11.48 -7.18 -15.09
C CYS A 68 -12.23 -5.91 -14.67
N LEU A 69 -13.38 -6.07 -14.00
CA LEU A 69 -14.13 -4.94 -13.44
C LEU A 69 -13.32 -4.22 -12.36
N PHE A 70 -12.58 -4.95 -11.51
CA PHE A 70 -11.71 -4.32 -10.51
C PHE A 70 -10.65 -3.45 -11.16
N VAL A 71 -10.00 -3.98 -12.21
CA VAL A 71 -8.99 -3.23 -12.97
C VAL A 71 -9.63 -1.99 -13.59
N ALA A 72 -10.74 -2.13 -14.31
CA ALA A 72 -11.43 -1.01 -14.94
C ALA A 72 -11.87 0.08 -13.94
N LEU A 73 -12.44 -0.32 -12.79
CA LEU A 73 -12.83 0.61 -11.73
C LEU A 73 -11.62 1.33 -11.12
N HIS A 74 -10.48 0.65 -10.95
CA HIS A 74 -9.26 1.27 -10.45
C HIS A 74 -8.68 2.28 -11.44
N LEU A 75 -8.64 1.94 -12.73
CA LEU A 75 -8.20 2.86 -13.79
C LEU A 75 -9.12 4.10 -13.86
N ALA A 76 -10.44 3.90 -13.76
CA ALA A 76 -11.41 4.99 -13.75
C ALA A 76 -11.25 5.89 -12.51
N LEU A 77 -11.03 5.30 -11.33
CA LEU A 77 -10.78 6.04 -10.10
C LEU A 77 -9.52 6.91 -10.22
N GLN A 78 -8.41 6.35 -10.71
CA GLN A 78 -7.19 7.12 -10.89
C GLN A 78 -7.36 8.25 -11.93
N ALA A 79 -8.11 8.00 -13.02
CA ALA A 79 -8.45 9.03 -13.99
C ALA A 79 -9.28 10.17 -13.37
N ALA A 80 -10.25 9.84 -12.51
CA ALA A 80 -11.04 10.84 -11.79
C ALA A 80 -10.18 11.67 -10.83
N VAL A 81 -9.29 11.03 -10.05
CA VAL A 81 -8.36 11.72 -9.15
C VAL A 81 -7.45 12.68 -9.93
N TYR A 82 -6.94 12.25 -11.08
CA TYR A 82 -6.12 13.13 -11.92
C TYR A 82 -6.93 14.23 -12.61
N GLY A 83 -8.20 13.99 -12.93
CA GLY A 83 -9.12 15.03 -13.39
C GLY A 83 -9.27 16.14 -12.36
N GLU A 84 -9.52 15.78 -11.09
CA GLU A 84 -9.59 16.72 -9.97
C GLU A 84 -8.27 17.47 -9.77
N TYR A 85 -7.13 16.76 -9.75
CA TYR A 85 -5.81 17.41 -9.66
C TYR A 85 -5.55 18.38 -10.83
N THR A 86 -5.95 18.01 -12.05
CA THR A 86 -5.77 18.85 -13.23
C THR A 86 -6.53 20.16 -13.05
N TRP A 87 -7.80 20.05 -12.67
CA TRP A 87 -8.71 21.18 -12.50
C TRP A 87 -8.29 22.10 -11.35
N GLU A 88 -7.91 21.53 -10.21
CA GLU A 88 -7.64 22.28 -8.97
C GLU A 88 -6.21 22.82 -8.87
N VAL A 89 -5.22 22.20 -9.52
CA VAL A 89 -3.80 22.58 -9.36
C VAL A 89 -3.12 22.82 -10.69
N ALA A 90 -3.24 21.90 -11.65
CA ALA A 90 -2.46 22.01 -12.88
C ALA A 90 -2.82 23.26 -13.71
N VAL A 91 -4.10 23.66 -13.72
CA VAL A 91 -4.56 24.91 -14.38
C VAL A 91 -3.89 26.13 -13.75
N TYR A 92 -3.91 26.27 -12.42
CA TYR A 92 -3.25 27.39 -11.75
C TYR A 92 -1.74 27.41 -12.00
N CYS A 93 -1.08 26.26 -11.94
CA CYS A 93 0.34 26.19 -12.24
C CYS A 93 0.66 26.60 -13.68
N TRP A 94 -0.22 26.25 -14.63
CA TRP A 94 -0.09 26.67 -16.03
C TRP A 94 -0.23 28.19 -16.18
N GLU A 95 -1.25 28.79 -15.54
CA GLU A 95 -1.46 30.24 -15.54
C GLU A 95 -0.27 31.00 -14.92
N LEU A 96 0.29 30.46 -13.84
CA LEU A 96 1.49 30.97 -13.17
C LEU A 96 2.80 30.62 -13.90
N GLN A 97 2.74 30.10 -15.13
CA GLN A 97 3.90 29.82 -15.99
C GLN A 97 4.92 28.86 -15.37
N PHE A 98 4.46 27.84 -14.65
CA PHE A 98 5.33 26.78 -14.15
C PHE A 98 6.02 26.06 -15.32
N PRO A 99 7.27 25.58 -15.16
CA PRO A 99 7.95 24.86 -16.23
C PRO A 99 7.18 23.62 -16.69
N LEU A 100 7.10 23.41 -18.00
CA LEU A 100 6.30 22.35 -18.63
C LEU A 100 6.68 20.94 -18.13
N LEU A 101 7.97 20.65 -17.98
CA LEU A 101 8.43 19.30 -17.64
C LEU A 101 7.93 18.83 -16.26
N PRO A 102 8.09 19.61 -15.16
CA PRO A 102 7.43 19.33 -13.88
C PRO A 102 5.91 19.13 -14.00
N LEU A 103 5.21 19.91 -14.83
CA LEU A 103 3.76 19.75 -15.01
C LEU A 103 3.38 18.46 -15.73
N LEU A 104 4.19 18.00 -16.69
CA LEU A 104 3.96 16.75 -17.41
C LEU A 104 4.33 15.51 -16.58
N LEU A 105 5.26 15.62 -15.64
CA LEU A 105 5.81 14.50 -14.88
C LEU A 105 4.73 13.66 -14.15
N PRO A 106 3.76 14.24 -13.40
CA PRO A 106 2.68 13.45 -12.78
C PRO A 106 1.88 12.62 -13.77
N TYR A 107 1.64 13.13 -14.99
CA TYR A 107 0.87 12.43 -16.02
C TYR A 107 1.68 11.32 -16.69
N LEU A 108 2.98 11.52 -16.91
CA LEU A 108 3.87 10.47 -17.39
C LEU A 108 3.96 9.32 -16.38
N LEU A 109 4.09 9.66 -15.09
CA LEU A 109 4.09 8.68 -14.02
C LEU A 109 2.74 7.95 -13.91
N LEU A 110 1.61 8.64 -14.11
CA LEU A 110 0.28 8.03 -14.19
C LEU A 110 0.23 6.94 -15.26
N VAL A 111 0.63 7.24 -16.49
CA VAL A 111 0.60 6.25 -17.59
C VAL A 111 1.48 5.04 -17.24
N GLY A 112 2.68 5.27 -16.71
CA GLY A 112 3.57 4.21 -16.25
C GLY A 112 2.96 3.36 -15.12
N ASN A 113 2.30 4.01 -14.16
CA ASN A 113 1.65 3.34 -13.04
C ASN A 113 0.48 2.47 -13.49
N MET A 114 -0.37 2.98 -14.38
CA MET A 114 -1.49 2.23 -14.97
C MET A 114 -1.03 0.95 -15.66
N GLY A 115 0.07 1.06 -16.42
CA GLY A 115 0.71 -0.10 -17.05
C GLY A 115 1.21 -1.11 -16.01
N CYS A 116 1.97 -0.65 -15.00
CA CYS A 116 2.49 -1.51 -13.94
C CYS A 116 1.38 -2.18 -13.11
N PHE A 117 0.34 -1.43 -12.77
CA PHE A 117 -0.86 -1.92 -12.06
C PHE A 117 -1.55 -3.03 -12.86
N THR A 118 -1.80 -2.78 -14.14
CA THR A 118 -2.49 -3.73 -15.03
C THR A 118 -1.67 -5.01 -15.18
N LEU A 119 -0.36 -4.89 -15.43
CA LEU A 119 0.55 -6.03 -15.51
C LEU A 119 0.61 -6.81 -14.19
N CYS A 120 0.68 -6.13 -13.05
CA CYS A 120 0.70 -6.79 -11.73
C CYS A 120 -0.61 -7.55 -11.45
N SER A 121 -1.75 -6.95 -11.80
CA SER A 121 -3.08 -7.50 -11.56
C SER A 121 -3.37 -8.73 -12.44
N TRP A 122 -2.91 -8.74 -13.69
CA TRP A 122 -3.13 -9.85 -14.62
C TRP A 122 -2.07 -10.94 -14.59
N ALA A 123 -0.83 -10.62 -14.20
CA ALA A 123 0.25 -11.60 -14.19
C ALA A 123 -0.05 -12.80 -13.28
N ASP A 124 0.42 -13.97 -13.71
CA ASP A 124 0.53 -15.13 -12.83
C ASP A 124 1.56 -14.80 -11.72
N PRO A 125 1.21 -14.90 -10.42
CA PRO A 125 2.16 -14.74 -9.33
C PRO A 125 3.10 -15.94 -9.16
N GLY A 126 2.86 -17.02 -9.90
CA GLY A 126 3.54 -18.31 -9.76
C GLY A 126 2.65 -19.34 -9.08
N ILE A 127 1.44 -19.53 -9.62
CA ILE A 127 0.52 -20.55 -9.14
C ILE A 127 1.16 -21.94 -9.31
N ILE A 128 1.17 -22.71 -8.23
CA ILE A 128 1.71 -24.07 -8.22
C ILE A 128 0.63 -25.03 -8.73
N THR A 129 0.95 -25.72 -9.82
CA THR A 129 0.11 -26.74 -10.46
C THR A 129 0.86 -28.06 -10.50
N THR A 130 0.16 -29.15 -10.80
CA THR A 130 0.80 -30.46 -10.95
C THR A 130 1.81 -30.51 -12.10
N SER A 131 1.63 -29.70 -13.15
CA SER A 131 2.53 -29.66 -14.33
C SER A 131 3.84 -28.94 -14.06
N ASN A 132 3.85 -27.94 -13.17
CA ASN A 132 5.03 -27.12 -12.87
C ASN A 132 5.71 -27.47 -11.54
N HIS A 133 5.02 -28.20 -10.66
CA HIS A 133 5.49 -28.57 -9.31
C HIS A 133 6.90 -29.18 -9.30
N SER A 134 7.18 -30.15 -10.17
CA SER A 134 8.48 -30.84 -10.21
C SER A 134 9.67 -29.92 -10.52
N SER A 135 9.41 -28.84 -11.24
CA SER A 135 10.40 -27.82 -11.57
C SER A 135 10.57 -26.86 -10.39
N LEU A 136 9.46 -26.42 -9.80
CA LEU A 136 9.45 -25.45 -8.68
C LEU A 136 10.13 -25.96 -7.41
N VAL A 137 9.96 -27.24 -7.07
CA VAL A 137 10.61 -27.87 -5.89
C VAL A 137 12.14 -27.82 -5.95
N LYS A 138 12.72 -27.70 -7.15
CA LYS A 138 14.18 -27.69 -7.35
C LYS A 138 14.79 -26.29 -7.31
N ILE A 139 13.99 -25.23 -7.32
CA ILE A 139 14.48 -23.85 -7.46
C ILE A 139 15.14 -23.35 -6.18
N TYR A 140 14.53 -23.63 -5.03
CA TYR A 140 14.99 -23.14 -3.73
C TYR A 140 15.31 -24.30 -2.80
N ALA A 141 16.44 -24.19 -2.10
CA ALA A 141 16.79 -25.11 -1.02
C ALA A 141 15.83 -24.92 0.16
N TYR A 142 15.54 -26.00 0.88
CA TYR A 142 14.79 -25.96 2.13
C TYR A 142 15.75 -25.60 3.26
N ASP A 143 15.42 -24.56 4.03
CA ASP A 143 16.25 -24.12 5.18
C ASP A 143 16.02 -24.96 6.45
N GLY A 144 15.00 -25.82 6.47
CA GLY A 144 14.67 -26.68 7.61
C GLY A 144 14.05 -25.96 8.81
N VAL A 145 14.01 -24.61 8.79
CA VAL A 145 13.51 -23.76 9.87
C VAL A 145 12.16 -23.14 9.48
N LEU A 146 12.14 -22.34 8.42
CA LEU A 146 10.92 -21.74 7.86
C LEU A 146 10.24 -22.63 6.84
N PHE A 147 11.03 -23.40 6.09
CA PHE A 147 10.55 -24.26 5.02
C PHE A 147 11.17 -25.66 5.14
N GLN A 148 10.32 -26.64 5.43
CA GLN A 148 10.66 -28.05 5.54
C GLN A 148 10.19 -28.82 4.30
N LYS A 149 10.96 -29.84 3.90
CA LYS A 149 10.64 -30.71 2.77
C LYS A 149 9.52 -31.70 3.15
N GLY A 150 8.72 -32.12 2.18
CA GLY A 150 7.64 -33.11 2.39
C GLY A 150 6.35 -32.54 2.98
N ILE A 151 6.27 -31.23 3.23
CA ILE A 151 5.05 -30.61 3.75
C ILE A 151 4.01 -30.45 2.63
N LEU A 152 2.90 -31.18 2.75
CA LEU A 152 1.76 -31.09 1.83
C LEU A 152 0.85 -29.90 2.17
N CYS A 153 0.26 -29.28 1.15
CA CYS A 153 -0.86 -28.37 1.35
C CYS A 153 -2.15 -29.17 1.58
N PRO A 154 -2.88 -28.94 2.69
CA PRO A 154 -4.11 -29.69 2.97
C PRO A 154 -5.25 -29.36 1.98
N THR A 155 -5.22 -28.17 1.36
CA THR A 155 -6.25 -27.72 0.42
C THR A 155 -5.91 -28.08 -1.02
N CYS A 156 -4.67 -27.86 -1.44
CA CYS A 156 -4.25 -28.06 -2.83
C CYS A 156 -3.69 -29.46 -3.10
N HIS A 157 -3.42 -30.26 -2.06
CA HIS A 157 -2.84 -31.60 -2.15
C HIS A 157 -1.53 -31.69 -2.96
N VAL A 158 -0.76 -30.60 -3.00
CA VAL A 158 0.60 -30.53 -3.58
C VAL A 158 1.62 -30.34 -2.47
N GLU A 159 2.80 -30.94 -2.62
CA GLU A 159 3.94 -30.64 -1.73
C GLU A 159 4.29 -29.16 -1.92
N LYS A 160 4.59 -28.46 -0.83
CA LYS A 160 4.92 -27.03 -0.87
C LYS A 160 6.40 -26.88 -1.24
N PRO A 161 6.75 -26.33 -2.42
CA PRO A 161 8.11 -25.91 -2.69
C PRO A 161 8.60 -24.94 -1.60
N ALA A 162 9.90 -24.90 -1.34
CA ALA A 162 10.46 -23.89 -0.45
C ALA A 162 10.03 -22.47 -0.89
N ARG A 163 9.81 -21.59 0.09
CA ARG A 163 9.28 -20.22 -0.11
C ARG A 163 7.84 -20.12 -0.62
N SER A 164 7.10 -21.22 -0.78
CA SER A 164 5.69 -21.18 -1.17
C SER A 164 4.72 -21.06 0.03
N LYS A 165 3.49 -20.62 -0.26
CA LYS A 165 2.40 -20.59 0.72
C LYS A 165 1.05 -20.73 0.02
N HIS A 166 0.09 -21.36 0.71
CA HIS A 166 -1.31 -21.37 0.30
C HIS A 166 -1.96 -20.04 0.69
N CYS A 167 -2.54 -19.35 -0.29
CA CYS A 167 -3.37 -18.18 -0.05
C CYS A 167 -4.83 -18.64 0.10
N SER A 168 -5.41 -18.52 1.29
CA SER A 168 -6.81 -18.87 1.55
C SER A 168 -7.80 -18.00 0.78
N ILE A 169 -7.41 -16.77 0.44
CA ILE A 169 -8.24 -15.84 -0.33
C ILE A 169 -8.35 -16.29 -1.78
N CYS A 170 -7.22 -16.60 -2.42
CA CYS A 170 -7.20 -17.04 -3.82
C CYS A 170 -7.45 -18.55 -3.99
N GLY A 171 -7.41 -19.34 -2.90
CA GLY A 171 -7.59 -20.79 -2.93
C GLY A 171 -6.46 -21.57 -3.61
N VAL A 172 -5.27 -20.98 -3.73
CA VAL A 172 -4.14 -21.57 -4.48
C VAL A 172 -2.82 -21.47 -3.72
N CYS A 173 -1.92 -22.42 -3.98
CA CYS A 173 -0.52 -22.33 -3.57
C CYS A 173 0.26 -21.45 -4.54
N VAL A 174 1.02 -20.49 -4.01
CA VAL A 174 1.82 -19.54 -4.80
C VAL A 174 3.30 -19.74 -4.47
N HIS A 175 4.13 -19.82 -5.51
CA HIS A 175 5.58 -19.94 -5.43
C HIS A 175 6.22 -18.61 -5.04
N ARG A 176 7.22 -18.66 -4.14
CA ARG A 176 7.87 -17.48 -3.55
C ARG A 176 6.84 -16.44 -3.08
N PHE A 177 5.85 -16.91 -2.32
CA PHE A 177 4.71 -16.09 -1.90
C PHE A 177 5.15 -14.93 -1.01
N ASP A 178 4.74 -13.73 -1.38
CA ASP A 178 4.94 -12.53 -0.59
C ASP A 178 3.71 -12.21 0.26
N HIS A 179 2.65 -11.74 -0.37
CA HIS A 179 1.38 -11.46 0.29
C HIS A 179 0.22 -11.53 -0.71
N HIS A 180 -1.01 -11.56 -0.19
CA HIS A 180 -2.18 -11.28 -1.01
C HIS A 180 -2.46 -9.77 -0.96
N CYS A 181 -2.46 -9.12 -2.12
CA CYS A 181 -2.66 -7.69 -2.21
C CYS A 181 -4.05 -7.38 -2.77
N VAL A 182 -4.94 -6.91 -1.89
CA VAL A 182 -6.30 -6.51 -2.28
C VAL A 182 -6.30 -5.33 -3.26
N TRP A 183 -5.26 -4.49 -3.22
CA TRP A 183 -5.14 -3.30 -4.07
C TRP A 183 -4.84 -3.61 -5.52
N VAL A 184 -4.28 -4.78 -5.83
CA VAL A 184 -4.08 -5.28 -7.22
C VAL A 184 -4.95 -6.51 -7.50
N ASN A 185 -5.83 -6.88 -6.57
CA ASN A 185 -6.71 -8.05 -6.65
C ASN A 185 -5.96 -9.33 -7.08
N ASN A 186 -4.75 -9.52 -6.52
CA ASN A 186 -3.88 -10.62 -6.89
C ASN A 186 -2.92 -10.99 -5.73
N CYS A 187 -2.44 -12.22 -5.72
CA CYS A 187 -1.26 -12.56 -4.92
C CYS A 187 -0.02 -11.90 -5.53
N ILE A 188 0.93 -11.54 -4.67
CA ILE A 188 2.29 -11.17 -5.07
C ILE A 188 3.19 -12.37 -4.81
N GLY A 189 3.90 -12.81 -5.84
CA GLY A 189 4.77 -13.98 -5.80
C GLY A 189 5.95 -13.87 -6.78
N ALA A 190 6.55 -15.00 -7.12
CA ALA A 190 7.78 -15.07 -7.92
C ALA A 190 7.71 -14.29 -9.25
N PHE A 191 6.60 -14.40 -9.99
CA PHE A 191 6.56 -13.94 -11.39
C PHE A 191 5.95 -12.55 -11.59
N ASN A 192 5.34 -11.96 -10.54
CA ASN A 192 4.77 -10.62 -10.61
C ASN A 192 5.34 -9.62 -9.59
N ALA A 193 6.28 -10.03 -8.72
CA ALA A 193 6.92 -9.15 -7.75
C ALA A 193 7.55 -7.90 -8.38
N LYS A 194 8.19 -8.02 -9.56
CA LYS A 194 8.76 -6.87 -10.29
C LYS A 194 7.71 -5.82 -10.69
N TYR A 195 6.54 -6.26 -11.14
CA TYR A 195 5.45 -5.36 -11.52
C TYR A 195 4.88 -4.66 -10.30
N PHE A 196 4.75 -5.40 -9.18
CA PHE A 196 4.34 -4.81 -7.91
C PHE A 196 5.33 -3.74 -7.41
N PHE A 197 6.63 -4.02 -7.50
CA PHE A 197 7.67 -3.07 -7.12
C PHE A 197 7.61 -1.78 -7.96
N PHE A 198 7.52 -1.89 -9.30
CA PHE A 198 7.39 -0.72 -10.16
C PHE A 198 6.06 0.02 -9.99
N TYR A 199 4.97 -0.70 -9.74
CA TYR A 199 3.68 -0.10 -9.39
C TYR A 199 3.80 0.74 -8.11
N LEU A 200 4.38 0.19 -7.04
CA LEU A 200 4.58 0.92 -5.78
C LEU A 200 5.52 2.11 -5.93
N LEU A 201 6.63 1.95 -6.67
CA LEU A 201 7.59 3.02 -6.94
C LEU A 201 6.94 4.18 -7.71
N THR A 202 6.25 3.88 -8.80
CA THR A 202 5.56 4.90 -9.62
C THR A 202 4.43 5.56 -8.83
N LEU A 203 3.64 4.80 -8.06
CA LEU A 203 2.59 5.35 -7.21
C LEU A 203 3.15 6.33 -6.16
N THR A 204 4.29 5.97 -5.55
CA THR A 204 4.98 6.82 -4.58
C THR A 204 5.52 8.09 -5.25
N ALA A 205 6.11 7.96 -6.44
CA ALA A 205 6.61 9.09 -7.22
C ALA A 205 5.49 10.02 -7.68
N MET A 206 4.32 9.49 -8.08
CA MET A 206 3.13 10.28 -8.41
C MET A 206 2.67 11.12 -7.23
N ALA A 207 2.51 10.49 -6.06
CA ALA A 207 2.10 11.18 -4.84
C ALA A 207 3.10 12.29 -4.49
N ALA A 208 4.40 11.98 -4.52
CA ALA A 208 5.46 12.96 -4.26
C ALA A 208 5.44 14.12 -5.26
N ALA A 209 5.27 13.85 -6.55
CA ALA A 209 5.21 14.88 -7.59
C ALA A 209 4.00 15.81 -7.38
N ILE A 210 2.81 15.26 -7.11
CA ILE A 210 1.61 16.04 -6.80
C ILE A 210 1.81 16.88 -5.54
N THR A 211 2.39 16.31 -4.49
CA THR A 211 2.73 17.03 -3.25
C THR A 211 3.69 18.19 -3.53
N SER A 212 4.78 17.96 -4.26
CA SER A 212 5.76 18.99 -4.59
C SER A 212 5.18 20.12 -5.42
N ILE A 213 4.38 19.81 -6.46
CA ILE A 213 3.77 20.82 -7.32
C ILE A 213 2.72 21.62 -6.56
N SER A 214 1.86 20.96 -5.78
CA SER A 214 0.83 21.64 -4.98
C SER A 214 1.45 22.54 -3.91
N ALA A 215 2.53 22.10 -3.25
CA ALA A 215 3.27 22.92 -2.30
C ALA A 215 3.93 24.12 -3.00
N ALA A 216 4.57 23.90 -4.15
CA ALA A 216 5.19 24.97 -4.93
C ALA A 216 4.15 26.00 -5.42
N LEU A 217 2.96 25.56 -5.82
CA LEU A 217 1.84 26.43 -6.16
C LEU A 217 1.47 27.35 -4.98
N LEU A 218 1.22 26.79 -3.79
CA LEU A 218 0.86 27.59 -2.63
C LEU A 218 1.99 28.56 -2.23
N ILE A 219 3.25 28.13 -2.30
CA ILE A 219 4.40 29.01 -2.04
C ILE A 219 4.43 30.16 -3.06
N GLN A 220 4.26 29.87 -4.35
CA GLN A 220 4.25 30.89 -5.41
C GLN A 220 3.10 31.89 -5.20
N VAL A 221 1.91 31.42 -4.85
CA VAL A 221 0.76 32.28 -4.53
C VAL A 221 1.08 33.21 -3.36
N VAL A 222 1.69 32.70 -2.29
CA VAL A 222 2.11 33.53 -1.15
C VAL A 222 3.11 34.59 -1.59
N LEU A 223 4.13 34.22 -2.36
CA LEU A 223 5.17 35.14 -2.83
C LEU A 223 4.61 36.24 -3.74
N LEU A 224 3.62 35.92 -4.59
CA LEU A 224 2.98 36.90 -5.49
C LEU A 224 1.95 37.79 -4.79
N SER A 225 1.33 37.31 -3.73
CA SER A 225 0.29 38.05 -2.99
C SER A 225 0.82 39.16 -2.08
N ASP A 226 2.15 39.27 -1.92
CA ASP A 226 2.85 40.16 -0.97
C ASP A 226 2.36 40.07 0.49
N VAL A 227 1.62 39.00 0.82
CA VAL A 227 1.03 38.78 2.15
C VAL A 227 2.12 38.63 3.24
N LEU A 228 3.32 38.20 2.87
CA LEU A 228 4.46 38.07 3.80
C LEU A 228 4.96 39.41 4.35
N HIS A 229 4.79 40.52 3.63
CA HIS A 229 5.15 41.86 4.10
C HIS A 229 3.96 42.63 4.69
N GLY A 230 2.77 42.03 4.67
CA GLY A 230 1.55 42.62 5.23
C GLY A 230 1.60 42.76 6.75
N ARG A 231 0.84 43.73 7.26
CA ARG A 231 0.49 43.87 8.68
C ARG A 231 -1.00 43.68 8.85
N TYR A 232 -1.42 43.05 9.94
CA TYR A 232 -2.82 42.97 10.32
C TYR A 232 -3.03 43.65 11.67
N ILE A 233 -4.24 44.16 11.89
CA ILE A 233 -4.64 44.80 13.14
C ILE A 233 -5.49 43.78 13.91
N ASP A 234 -5.13 43.51 15.17
CA ASP A 234 -5.90 42.60 16.03
C ASP A 234 -7.17 43.27 16.61
N GLU A 235 -7.96 42.51 17.37
CA GLU A 235 -9.18 43.02 18.03
C GLU A 235 -8.87 44.12 19.06
N GLN A 236 -7.62 44.20 19.53
CA GLN A 236 -7.11 45.20 20.48
C GLN A 236 -6.52 46.43 19.78
N GLY A 237 -6.57 46.49 18.44
CA GLY A 237 -6.03 47.60 17.65
C GLY A 237 -4.51 47.60 17.50
N GLN A 238 -3.81 46.53 17.87
CA GLN A 238 -2.37 46.39 17.73
C GLN A 238 -1.99 45.88 16.33
N GLU A 239 -0.96 46.49 15.74
CA GLU A 239 -0.38 46.00 14.49
C GLU A 239 0.54 44.81 14.74
N HIS A 240 0.23 43.69 14.09
CA HIS A 240 1.06 42.50 14.09
C HIS A 240 1.54 42.19 12.67
N ALA A 241 2.82 41.79 12.55
CA ALA A 241 3.35 41.24 11.32
C ALA A 241 2.70 39.89 11.02
N VAL A 242 2.47 39.59 9.74
CA VAL A 242 1.91 38.30 9.32
C VAL A 242 2.85 37.15 9.71
N GLY A 243 2.43 36.35 10.68
CA GLY A 243 3.12 35.13 11.10
C GLY A 243 2.70 33.89 10.31
N LEU A 244 3.43 32.78 10.49
CA LEU A 244 3.17 31.51 9.82
C LEU A 244 1.74 30.99 10.06
N LEU A 245 1.20 31.15 11.26
CA LEU A 245 -0.15 30.68 11.60
C LEU A 245 -1.23 31.41 10.79
N PHE A 246 -1.12 32.74 10.69
CA PHE A 246 -2.02 33.56 9.88
C PHE A 246 -1.91 33.17 8.40
N LEU A 247 -0.70 32.92 7.91
CA LEU A 247 -0.48 32.50 6.52
C LEU A 247 -1.17 31.16 6.22
N VAL A 248 -1.00 30.16 7.09
CA VAL A 248 -1.65 28.85 6.94
C VAL A 248 -3.16 29.00 6.99
N GLN A 249 -3.68 29.82 7.90
CA GLN A 249 -5.12 30.10 7.99
C GLN A 249 -5.65 30.81 6.75
N HIS A 250 -4.93 31.82 6.25
CA HIS A 250 -5.30 32.52 5.02
C HIS A 250 -5.34 31.56 3.82
N LEU A 251 -4.29 30.75 3.62
CA LEU A 251 -4.26 29.75 2.55
C LEU A 251 -5.38 28.71 2.68
N PHE A 252 -5.68 28.29 3.90
CA PHE A 252 -6.75 27.34 4.16
C PHE A 252 -8.13 27.92 3.80
N LEU A 253 -8.37 29.20 4.10
CA LEU A 253 -9.65 29.84 3.80
C LEU A 253 -9.77 30.21 2.32
N THR A 254 -8.68 30.61 1.68
CA THR A 254 -8.67 31.00 0.26
C THR A 254 -8.66 29.78 -0.68
N PHE A 255 -7.88 28.75 -0.35
CA PHE A 255 -7.70 27.54 -1.18
C PHE A 255 -7.93 26.25 -0.39
N PRO A 256 -9.13 26.06 0.22
CA PRO A 256 -9.38 24.93 1.11
C PRO A 256 -9.13 23.58 0.42
N ARG A 257 -9.60 23.42 -0.82
CA ARG A 257 -9.46 22.17 -1.58
C ARG A 257 -8.00 21.81 -1.84
N ILE A 258 -7.18 22.77 -2.28
CA ILE A 258 -5.74 22.55 -2.54
C ILE A 258 -5.01 22.21 -1.24
N VAL A 259 -5.31 22.91 -0.14
CA VAL A 259 -4.69 22.65 1.17
C VAL A 259 -5.07 21.27 1.71
N PHE A 260 -6.34 20.89 1.63
CA PHE A 260 -6.80 19.55 2.02
C PHE A 260 -6.17 18.45 1.16
N MET A 261 -6.15 18.66 -0.16
CA MET A 261 -5.52 17.72 -1.08
C MET A 261 -4.03 17.57 -0.75
N LEU A 262 -3.31 18.67 -0.57
CA LEU A 262 -1.89 18.68 -0.20
C LEU A 262 -1.64 17.90 1.10
N GLY A 263 -2.43 18.17 2.14
CA GLY A 263 -2.31 17.43 3.41
C GLY A 263 -2.51 15.92 3.23
N PHE A 264 -3.52 15.53 2.46
CA PHE A 264 -3.80 14.12 2.17
C PHE A 264 -2.70 13.46 1.32
N VAL A 265 -2.28 14.08 0.22
CA VAL A 265 -1.23 13.51 -0.65
C VAL A 265 0.15 13.50 0.01
N LEU A 266 0.44 14.46 0.91
CA LEU A 266 1.65 14.44 1.73
C LEU A 266 1.67 13.23 2.66
N LEU A 267 0.57 12.99 3.38
CA LEU A 267 0.45 11.80 4.24
C LEU A 267 0.59 10.52 3.43
N LEU A 268 -0.08 10.43 2.27
CA LEU A 268 0.06 9.28 1.37
C LEU A 268 1.50 9.09 0.90
N THR A 269 2.19 10.17 0.54
CA THR A 269 3.60 10.13 0.11
C THR A 269 4.49 9.54 1.19
N LEU A 270 4.29 9.93 2.46
CA LEU A 270 5.07 9.41 3.58
C LEU A 270 4.79 7.91 3.83
N VAL A 271 3.51 7.51 3.84
CA VAL A 271 3.11 6.12 4.07
C VAL A 271 3.59 5.21 2.93
N LEU A 272 3.37 5.62 1.68
CA LEU A 272 3.81 4.89 0.50
C LEU A 272 5.33 4.86 0.39
N GLY A 273 6.01 5.97 0.71
CA GLY A 273 7.47 6.06 0.75
C GLY A 273 8.07 5.08 1.76
N ALA A 274 7.53 5.01 2.98
CA ALA A 274 7.96 4.03 3.97
C ALA A 274 7.74 2.60 3.49
N TYR A 275 6.58 2.32 2.88
CA TYR A 275 6.29 1.00 2.33
C TYR A 275 7.19 0.64 1.13
N CYS A 276 7.52 1.61 0.27
CA CYS A 276 8.45 1.44 -0.86
C CYS A 276 9.87 1.15 -0.35
N CYS A 277 10.36 1.89 0.65
CA CYS A 277 11.64 1.63 1.30
C CYS A 277 11.69 0.23 1.93
N PHE A 278 10.61 -0.21 2.58
CA PHE A 278 10.52 -1.56 3.13
C PHE A 278 10.58 -2.64 2.03
N ASN A 279 9.84 -2.48 0.93
CA ASN A 279 9.90 -3.41 -0.19
C ASN A 279 11.27 -3.42 -0.90
N LEU A 280 11.93 -2.26 -0.97
CA LEU A 280 13.30 -2.17 -1.46
C LEU A 280 14.25 -2.94 -0.55
N TYR A 281 14.14 -2.78 0.77
CA TYR A 281 14.92 -3.56 1.73
C TYR A 281 14.72 -5.07 1.56
N LEU A 282 13.47 -5.53 1.43
CA LEU A 282 13.15 -6.95 1.19
C LEU A 282 13.76 -7.45 -0.12
N THR A 283 13.67 -6.65 -1.18
CA THR A 283 14.28 -6.95 -2.48
C THR A 283 15.80 -7.05 -2.39
N LEU A 284 16.45 -6.10 -1.73
CA LEU A 284 17.91 -6.06 -1.56
C LEU A 284 18.43 -7.20 -0.68
N THR A 285 17.60 -7.73 0.23
CA THR A 285 17.93 -8.86 1.11
C THR A 285 17.39 -10.21 0.63
N ASN A 286 16.73 -10.25 -0.53
CA ASN A 286 16.02 -11.41 -1.09
C ASN A 286 15.11 -12.10 -0.09
N GLN A 287 14.30 -11.32 0.61
CA GLN A 287 13.26 -11.79 1.50
C GLN A 287 11.89 -11.47 0.92
N THR A 288 10.90 -12.28 1.27
CA THR A 288 9.49 -11.90 1.13
C THR A 288 8.97 -11.30 2.43
N SER A 289 7.91 -10.50 2.37
CA SER A 289 7.21 -9.98 3.56
C SER A 289 6.72 -11.12 4.46
N ASN A 290 6.26 -12.23 3.88
CA ASN A 290 5.88 -13.44 4.59
C ASN A 290 7.08 -14.12 5.29
N GLU A 291 8.26 -14.17 4.67
CA GLU A 291 9.49 -14.67 5.32
C GLU A 291 9.97 -13.75 6.44
N TRP A 292 9.93 -12.43 6.21
CA TRP A 292 10.30 -11.44 7.21
C TRP A 292 9.41 -11.53 8.45
N TYR A 293 8.10 -11.68 8.25
CA TYR A 293 7.16 -11.86 9.36
C TYR A 293 7.37 -13.20 10.10
N LYS A 294 7.55 -14.31 9.36
CA LYS A 294 7.80 -15.62 9.97
C LYS A 294 9.10 -15.66 10.77
N SER A 295 10.18 -15.11 10.23
CA SER A 295 11.49 -15.12 10.88
C SER A 295 11.49 -14.36 12.21
N ARG A 296 10.80 -13.22 12.27
CA ARG A 296 10.58 -12.48 13.53
C ARG A 296 9.82 -13.29 14.57
N ARG A 297 8.76 -14.00 14.16
CA ARG A 297 8.00 -14.85 15.08
C ARG A 297 8.82 -16.04 15.59
N SER A 298 9.61 -16.67 14.72
CA SER A 298 10.52 -17.76 15.11
C SER A 298 11.58 -17.28 16.11
N GLY A 299 12.12 -16.06 15.95
CA GLY A 299 13.05 -15.48 16.93
C GLY A 299 12.41 -15.12 18.27
N VAL A 300 11.14 -14.70 18.29
CA VAL A 300 10.41 -14.38 19.53
C VAL A 300 9.94 -15.64 20.27
N CYS A 301 9.56 -16.71 19.55
CA CYS A 301 9.15 -17.98 20.16
C CYS A 301 10.30 -18.81 20.74
N SER A 302 11.57 -18.51 20.40
CA SER A 302 12.73 -19.13 21.04
C SER A 302 12.83 -18.83 22.54
N HIS A 303 12.20 -17.77 23.06
CA HIS A 303 12.19 -17.48 24.50
C HIS A 303 11.18 -18.30 25.32
N HIS A 304 10.25 -19.04 24.69
CA HIS A 304 9.20 -19.78 25.39
C HIS A 304 9.22 -21.31 25.18
N LEU A 305 10.21 -21.84 24.48
CA LEU A 305 10.38 -23.29 24.26
C LEU A 305 11.54 -23.85 25.09
N THR A 306 11.50 -23.64 26.41
CA THR A 306 12.34 -24.35 27.38
C THR A 306 11.74 -25.72 27.69
N PHE A 307 11.71 -26.67 26.73
CA PHE A 307 11.50 -28.09 27.06
C PHE A 307 11.82 -29.02 25.87
N GLN A 308 13.08 -29.05 25.38
CA GLN A 308 13.66 -30.26 24.73
C GLN A 308 15.18 -30.09 24.48
N PRO A 309 16.07 -30.83 25.17
CA PRO A 309 17.52 -30.57 25.14
C PRO A 309 18.29 -31.08 23.90
N GLN A 310 17.61 -31.56 22.85
CA GLN A 310 18.26 -32.24 21.70
C GLN A 310 18.11 -31.54 20.35
N LEU A 311 17.26 -30.50 20.22
CA LEU A 311 17.29 -29.63 19.04
C LEU A 311 18.21 -28.46 19.34
N ARG A 312 19.45 -28.54 18.87
CA ARG A 312 20.35 -27.39 18.73
C ARG A 312 19.55 -26.24 18.11
N GLU A 313 19.43 -25.13 18.82
CA GLU A 313 18.64 -23.96 18.44
C GLU A 313 18.99 -23.55 17.00
N ALA A 314 18.13 -23.91 16.05
CA ALA A 314 18.34 -23.58 14.65
C ALA A 314 18.02 -22.09 14.45
N VAL A 315 19.01 -21.23 14.69
CA VAL A 315 18.91 -19.80 14.43
C VAL A 315 18.62 -19.62 12.94
N TYR A 316 17.48 -19.01 12.62
CA TYR A 316 17.13 -18.71 11.25
C TYR A 316 18.20 -17.80 10.62
N LYS A 317 18.82 -18.29 9.55
CA LYS A 317 19.72 -17.51 8.68
C LYS A 317 19.09 -17.45 7.30
N ASN A 318 19.02 -16.25 6.73
CA ASN A 318 18.50 -16.06 5.38
C ASN A 318 19.49 -16.60 4.32
N ILE A 319 19.36 -17.90 3.99
CA ILE A 319 20.18 -18.58 2.98
C ILE A 319 19.87 -18.15 1.53
N TYR A 320 18.80 -17.37 1.32
CA TYR A 320 18.38 -16.92 -0.02
C TYR A 320 19.07 -15.62 -0.45
N SER A 321 19.66 -14.86 0.48
CA SER A 321 20.45 -13.67 0.13
C SER A 321 21.79 -14.06 -0.48
N LYS A 322 22.02 -13.67 -1.74
CA LYS A 322 23.23 -13.99 -2.52
C LYS A 322 24.01 -12.74 -2.94
N GLY A 323 23.80 -11.63 -2.23
CA GLY A 323 24.33 -10.31 -2.56
C GLY A 323 23.37 -9.48 -3.42
N VAL A 324 23.47 -8.15 -3.32
CA VAL A 324 22.50 -7.19 -3.86
C VAL A 324 22.18 -7.44 -5.34
N TRP A 325 23.20 -7.63 -6.18
CA TRP A 325 22.99 -7.83 -7.62
C TRP A 325 22.24 -9.13 -7.93
N MET A 326 22.60 -10.23 -7.27
CA MET A 326 21.95 -11.53 -7.47
C MET A 326 20.52 -11.52 -6.94
N ASN A 327 20.29 -10.82 -5.83
CA ASN A 327 18.98 -10.63 -5.24
C ASN A 327 18.06 -9.86 -6.20
N LEU A 328 18.53 -8.74 -6.76
CA LEU A 328 17.80 -7.96 -7.77
C LEU A 328 17.53 -8.80 -9.02
N LYS A 329 18.54 -9.52 -9.53
CA LYS A 329 18.38 -10.38 -10.71
C LYS A 329 17.26 -11.40 -10.52
N GLU A 330 17.14 -12.01 -9.35
CA GLU A 330 16.07 -12.96 -9.05
C GLU A 330 14.68 -12.32 -9.09
N ILE A 331 14.52 -11.09 -8.61
CA ILE A 331 13.22 -10.39 -8.63
C ILE A 331 12.84 -9.97 -10.05
N PHE A 332 13.77 -9.38 -10.81
CA PHE A 332 13.46 -8.81 -12.13
C PHE A 332 13.49 -9.87 -13.25
N LYS A 333 14.25 -10.95 -13.06
CA LYS A 333 14.38 -12.09 -13.97
C LYS A 333 14.30 -13.40 -13.17
N PRO A 334 13.10 -13.79 -12.71
CA PRO A 334 12.93 -14.99 -11.91
C PRO A 334 13.36 -16.24 -12.69
N PRO A 335 13.83 -17.30 -11.99
CA PRO A 335 14.25 -18.54 -12.64
C PRO A 335 13.15 -19.12 -13.54
N PRO A 336 13.48 -19.59 -14.75
CA PRO A 336 12.49 -20.13 -15.67
C PRO A 336 11.89 -21.43 -15.11
N VAL A 337 10.59 -21.61 -15.32
CA VAL A 337 9.87 -22.83 -14.93
C VAL A 337 9.57 -23.64 -16.17
N LEU A 338 10.06 -24.87 -16.20
CA LEU A 338 9.67 -25.83 -17.24
C LEU A 338 8.31 -26.43 -16.88
N GLU A 339 7.31 -26.20 -17.72
CA GLU A 339 6.05 -26.93 -17.66
C GLU A 339 6.17 -28.21 -18.48
N ARG A 340 5.80 -29.35 -17.88
CA ARG A 340 5.61 -30.57 -18.68
C ARG A 340 4.39 -30.38 -19.58
N LYS A 341 4.58 -30.40 -20.90
CA LYS A 341 3.47 -30.54 -21.86
C LYS A 341 2.70 -31.81 -21.48
N LYS A 342 1.39 -31.69 -21.26
CA LYS A 342 0.50 -32.87 -21.13
C LYS A 342 0.68 -33.68 -22.41
N LYS A 343 1.19 -34.91 -22.26
CA LYS A 343 1.21 -35.90 -23.33
C LYS A 343 -0.19 -36.47 -23.53
#